data_AF-A0A448USP3-F1
#
_entry.id   AF-A0A448USP3-F1
#
_cell.length_a   1.000
_cell.length_b   1.000
_cell.length_c   1.000
_cell.angle_alpha   90.00
_cell.angle_beta   90.00
_cell.angle_gamma   90.00
#
_symmetry.space_group_name_H-M   'P 1'
#
loop_
_entity.id
_entity.type
_entity.pdbx_description
1 polymer ?
#
loop_
_entity_poly.entity_id
_entity_poly.type
_entity_poly.pdbx_seq_one_letter_code
_entity_poly.pdbx_strand_id
1 'polypeptide(L)'
;MSNTTVPTPANPAGWKFETRQIHAGQAPDAATGARALPIYQTTSFVFENAEQAANRFALAELGPIYTRLNNPTQEVIENRIASLEGGVGALLLASGQAAITYAILNIAGAGDHIVASPSIYGEPTTYLNTRLPTSALKLRLLKTRTTCSNGAMRFAPTRNSSTEKPYLTPGTMCSTLSLSPRSPTTMAFP
;
A
#
# COMPACT_ATOMS: atom_id res chain seq x y z
N MET A 1 9.67 5.53 40.08
CA MET A 1 10.79 5.86 39.17
C MET A 1 10.31 5.59 37.76
N SER A 2 9.84 6.61 37.03
CA SER A 2 9.41 6.43 35.64
C SER A 2 10.65 6.17 34.80
N ASN A 3 10.80 4.95 34.30
CA ASN A 3 11.86 4.59 33.37
C ASN A 3 11.56 5.25 32.03
N THR A 4 11.89 6.53 31.89
CA THR A 4 11.72 7.28 30.65
C THR A 4 12.87 6.89 29.74
N THR A 5 12.73 5.77 29.04
CA THR A 5 13.68 5.32 28.01
C THR A 5 13.85 6.46 27.02
N VAL A 6 15.06 7.04 26.97
CA VAL A 6 15.38 8.10 26.02
C VAL A 6 15.15 7.56 24.61
N PRO A 7 14.38 8.24 23.74
CA PRO A 7 14.11 7.70 22.42
C PRO A 7 15.39 7.65 21.59
N THR A 8 15.55 6.56 20.83
CA THR A 8 16.73 6.26 20.02
C THR A 8 16.34 6.01 18.56
N PRO A 9 17.29 5.99 17.61
CA PRO A 9 16.98 5.62 16.23
C PRO A 9 16.26 4.26 16.08
N ALA A 10 16.60 3.31 16.95
CA ALA A 10 16.01 1.96 16.98
C ALA A 10 14.66 1.93 17.71
N ASN A 11 14.45 2.81 18.70
CA ASN A 11 13.16 3.00 19.35
C ASN A 11 12.78 4.49 19.35
N PRO A 12 12.21 4.99 18.24
CA PRO A 12 11.90 6.41 18.08
C PRO A 12 10.61 6.84 18.82
N ALA A 13 10.04 5.98 19.67
CA ALA A 13 8.84 6.28 20.44
C ALA A 13 9.06 7.48 21.37
N GLY A 14 8.34 8.58 21.12
CA GLY A 14 8.52 9.85 21.85
C GLY A 14 9.21 10.95 21.03
N TRP A 15 9.78 10.64 19.87
CA TRP A 15 10.21 11.67 18.91
C TRP A 15 9.03 12.24 18.12
N LYS A 16 9.13 13.52 17.75
CA LYS A 16 8.19 14.17 16.82
C LYS A 16 8.42 13.67 15.40
N PHE A 17 7.42 13.86 14.53
CA PHE A 17 7.43 13.38 13.15
C PHE A 17 8.67 13.84 12.37
N GLU A 18 9.05 15.11 12.51
CA GLU A 18 10.19 15.73 11.82
C GLU A 18 11.52 15.09 12.26
N THR A 19 11.66 14.76 13.54
CA THR A 19 12.85 14.08 14.06
C THR A 19 12.94 12.64 13.54
N ARG A 20 11.80 11.95 13.44
CA ARG A 20 11.72 10.58 12.92
C ARG A 20 12.09 10.50 11.45
N GLN A 21 11.70 11.48 10.65
CA GLN A 21 12.05 11.57 9.22
C GLN A 21 13.57 11.58 8.99
N ILE A 22 14.34 12.14 9.92
CA ILE A 22 15.79 12.27 9.78
C ILE A 22 16.52 11.08 10.43
N HIS A 23 16.04 10.60 11.58
CA HIS A 23 16.83 9.71 12.44
C HIS A 23 16.26 8.30 12.62
N ALA A 24 14.99 8.04 12.36
CA ALA A 24 14.43 6.70 12.57
C ALA A 24 15.12 5.66 11.67
N GLY A 25 15.40 4.49 12.24
CA GLY A 25 16.01 3.36 11.54
C GLY A 25 17.50 3.47 11.26
N GLN A 26 18.16 4.60 11.58
CA GLN A 26 19.57 4.83 11.24
C GLN A 26 20.44 5.03 12.49
N ALA A 27 21.29 4.05 12.78
CA ALA A 27 22.41 4.21 13.70
C ALA A 27 23.67 4.71 12.97
N PRO A 28 24.61 5.39 13.64
CA PRO A 28 25.95 5.61 13.09
C PRO A 28 26.59 4.28 12.68
N ASP A 29 27.40 4.30 11.62
CA ASP A 29 28.15 3.12 11.18
C ASP A 29 29.05 2.58 12.30
N ALA A 30 28.95 1.29 12.58
CA ALA A 30 29.69 0.65 13.67
C ALA A 30 31.20 0.54 13.39
N ALA A 31 31.60 0.46 12.12
CA ALA A 31 33.00 0.30 11.74
C ALA A 31 33.79 1.61 11.79
N THR A 32 33.17 2.73 11.36
CA THR A 32 33.88 4.02 11.19
C THR A 32 33.30 5.16 12.03
N GLY A 33 32.11 4.99 12.61
CA GLY A 33 31.37 6.08 13.26
C GLY A 33 30.72 7.07 12.30
N ALA A 34 30.72 6.79 10.99
CA ALA A 34 30.10 7.66 9.99
C ALA A 34 28.61 7.90 10.30
N ARG A 35 28.19 9.17 10.33
CA ARG A 35 26.78 9.53 10.57
C ARG A 35 25.93 9.39 9.31
N ALA A 36 26.49 9.68 8.15
CA ALA A 36 25.82 9.46 6.87
C ALA A 36 25.69 7.95 6.62
N LEU A 37 24.57 7.53 6.03
CA LEU A 37 24.32 6.12 5.73
C LEU A 37 25.30 5.65 4.64
N PRO A 38 26.15 4.63 4.90
CA PRO A 38 26.98 4.04 3.87
C PRO A 38 26.14 3.38 2.77
N ILE A 39 26.61 3.45 1.53
CA ILE A 39 25.92 2.82 0.39
C ILE A 39 26.48 1.41 0.19
N TYR A 40 25.74 0.40 0.64
CA TYR A 40 26.05 -1.02 0.40
C TYR A 40 25.68 -1.45 -1.02
N GLN A 41 26.46 -1.00 -2.01
CA GLN A 41 26.30 -1.36 -3.42
C GLN A 41 26.95 -2.73 -3.74
N THR A 42 26.39 -3.78 -3.15
CA THR A 42 26.79 -5.18 -3.37
C THR A 42 25.57 -6.02 -3.70
N THR A 43 25.78 -7.19 -4.31
CA THR A 43 24.73 -8.20 -4.52
C THR A 43 24.70 -9.24 -3.41
N SER A 44 25.85 -9.58 -2.82
CA SER A 44 26.02 -10.69 -1.89
C SER A 44 26.86 -10.29 -0.67
N PHE A 45 26.71 -11.07 0.41
CA PHE A 45 27.38 -10.85 1.70
C PHE A 45 28.16 -12.10 2.09
N VAL A 46 29.35 -11.91 2.65
CA VAL A 46 30.22 -13.01 3.10
C VAL A 46 29.75 -13.51 4.45
N PHE A 47 29.75 -14.84 4.64
CA PHE A 47 29.53 -15.48 5.93
C PHE A 47 30.86 -15.79 6.60
N GLU A 48 30.91 -15.73 7.92
CA GLU A 48 32.09 -16.08 8.70
C GLU A 48 32.38 -17.59 8.63
N ASN A 49 31.34 -18.42 8.61
CA ASN A 49 31.43 -19.87 8.51
C ASN A 49 30.15 -20.50 7.92
N ALA A 50 30.20 -21.81 7.62
CA ALA A 50 29.08 -22.53 7.03
C ALA A 50 27.86 -22.66 7.96
N GLU A 51 28.08 -22.67 9.28
CA GLU A 51 27.02 -22.73 10.28
C GLU A 51 26.20 -21.44 10.30
N GLN A 52 26.84 -20.28 10.23
CA GLN A 52 26.19 -18.98 10.09
C GLN A 52 25.33 -18.92 8.83
N ALA A 53 25.83 -19.44 7.71
CA ALA A 53 25.04 -19.48 6.48
C ALA A 53 23.75 -20.30 6.68
N ALA A 54 23.86 -21.50 7.27
CA ALA A 54 22.70 -22.34 7.56
C ALA A 54 21.71 -21.64 8.50
N ASN A 55 22.19 -20.98 9.56
CA ASN A 55 21.36 -20.26 10.52
C ASN A 55 20.60 -19.09 9.89
N ARG A 56 21.25 -18.32 8.99
CA ARG A 56 20.58 -17.20 8.29
C ARG A 56 19.53 -17.69 7.30
N PHE A 57 19.78 -18.74 6.54
CA PHE A 57 18.77 -19.32 5.64
C PHE A 57 17.60 -19.99 6.40
N ALA A 58 17.85 -20.49 7.61
CA ALA A 58 16.83 -21.01 8.50
C ALA A 58 16.07 -19.92 9.30
N LEU A 59 16.41 -18.64 9.10
CA LEU A 59 15.88 -17.50 9.86
C LEU A 59 16.11 -17.58 11.38
N ALA A 60 17.09 -18.38 11.81
CA ALA A 60 17.52 -18.49 13.20
C ALA A 60 18.47 -17.35 13.61
N GLU A 61 19.22 -16.81 12.65
CA GLU A 61 20.05 -15.61 12.80
C GLU A 61 19.57 -14.55 11.79
N LEU A 62 19.37 -13.31 12.26
CA LEU A 62 19.04 -12.19 11.38
C LEU A 62 20.31 -11.60 10.78
N GLY A 63 20.32 -11.39 9.47
CA GLY A 63 21.42 -10.74 8.77
C GLY A 63 21.23 -10.72 7.27
N PRO A 64 22.02 -9.92 6.54
CA PRO A 64 21.94 -9.86 5.10
C PRO A 64 22.50 -11.15 4.48
N ILE A 65 21.82 -11.64 3.45
CA ILE A 65 22.18 -12.84 2.68
C ILE A 65 22.47 -12.42 1.24
N TYR A 66 21.50 -11.78 0.60
CA TYR A 66 21.54 -11.36 -0.80
C TYR A 66 20.65 -10.12 -0.98
N THR A 67 21.12 -9.13 -1.72
CA THR A 67 20.48 -7.79 -1.83
C THR A 67 19.04 -7.83 -2.35
N ARG A 68 18.65 -8.84 -3.12
CA ARG A 68 17.24 -9.00 -3.55
C ARG A 68 16.29 -9.32 -2.39
N LEU A 69 16.80 -9.85 -1.28
CA LEU A 69 16.02 -10.14 -0.08
C LEU A 69 16.17 -9.01 0.94
N ASN A 70 17.40 -8.66 1.29
CA ASN A 70 17.70 -7.67 2.31
C ASN A 70 19.02 -6.95 1.97
N ASN A 71 19.05 -5.64 2.21
CA ASN A 71 20.23 -4.82 2.06
C ASN A 71 20.24 -3.75 3.17
N PRO A 72 21.37 -3.53 3.87
CA PRO A 72 21.42 -2.59 5.00
C PRO A 72 21.04 -1.15 4.62
N THR A 73 21.37 -0.69 3.41
CA THR A 73 20.95 0.64 2.94
C THR A 73 19.43 0.73 2.79
N GLN A 74 18.81 -0.32 2.24
CA GLN A 74 17.36 -0.37 2.03
C GLN A 74 16.61 -0.51 3.36
N GLU A 75 17.14 -1.31 4.28
CA GLU A 75 16.57 -1.57 5.61
C GLU A 75 16.37 -0.28 6.43
N VAL A 76 17.31 0.68 6.34
CA VAL A 76 17.14 1.98 7.01
C VAL A 76 15.91 2.74 6.49
N ILE A 77 15.66 2.70 5.18
CA ILE A 77 14.49 3.34 4.58
C ILE A 77 13.22 2.60 5.00
N GLU A 78 13.25 1.26 4.97
CA GLU A 78 12.13 0.42 5.39
C GLU A 78 11.73 0.69 6.84
N ASN A 79 12.69 0.65 7.76
CA ASN A 79 12.46 0.94 9.18
C ASN A 79 11.96 2.38 9.41
N ARG A 80 12.44 3.34 8.61
CA ARG A 80 11.99 4.72 8.68
C ARG A 80 10.55 4.89 8.22
N ILE A 81 10.17 4.31 7.08
CA ILE A 81 8.80 4.37 6.58
C ILE A 81 7.85 3.64 7.54
N ALA A 82 8.24 2.45 8.03
CA ALA A 82 7.47 1.71 9.02
C ALA A 82 7.22 2.54 10.28
N SER A 83 8.24 3.25 10.76
CA SER A 83 8.11 4.21 11.86
C SER A 83 7.10 5.30 11.49
N LEU A 84 7.29 6.03 10.40
CA LEU A 84 6.45 7.18 10.04
C LEU A 84 4.97 6.81 9.84
N GLU A 85 4.68 5.67 9.22
CA GLU A 85 3.32 5.18 8.96
C GLU A 85 2.70 4.41 10.15
N GLY A 86 3.49 4.07 11.17
CA GLY A 86 3.04 3.25 12.29
C GLY A 86 2.82 1.78 11.95
N GLY A 87 3.47 1.29 10.89
CA GLY A 87 3.44 -0.11 10.49
C GLY A 87 4.43 -0.98 11.29
N VAL A 88 4.19 -2.29 11.33
CA VAL A 88 5.10 -3.27 11.95
C VAL A 88 6.39 -3.50 11.14
N GLY A 89 6.38 -3.13 9.87
CA GLY A 89 7.49 -3.25 8.93
C GLY A 89 7.14 -2.62 7.59
N ALA A 90 8.13 -2.43 6.73
CA ALA A 90 7.97 -1.95 5.37
C ALA A 90 8.92 -2.69 4.42
N LEU A 91 8.64 -2.62 3.12
CA LEU A 91 9.47 -3.23 2.08
C LEU A 91 9.75 -2.20 0.98
N LEU A 92 11.02 -2.03 0.63
CA LEU A 92 11.46 -1.14 -0.44
C LEU A 92 11.51 -1.90 -1.76
N LEU A 93 10.72 -1.46 -2.72
CA LEU A 93 10.56 -2.12 -4.01
C LEU A 93 10.98 -1.21 -5.17
N ALA A 94 11.21 -1.80 -6.34
CA ALA A 94 11.69 -1.10 -7.53
C ALA A 94 10.71 -0.04 -8.07
N SER A 95 9.40 -0.18 -7.79
CA SER A 95 8.38 0.77 -8.24
C SER A 95 7.10 0.70 -7.40
N GLY A 96 6.27 1.74 -7.50
CA GLY A 96 4.94 1.74 -6.87
C GLY A 96 4.01 0.65 -7.41
N GLN A 97 4.14 0.31 -8.70
CA GLN A 97 3.35 -0.80 -9.29
C GLN A 97 3.80 -2.16 -8.74
N ALA A 98 5.09 -2.34 -8.48
CA ALA A 98 5.59 -3.53 -7.79
C ALA A 98 5.01 -3.60 -6.36
N ALA A 99 4.95 -2.48 -5.63
CA ALA A 99 4.35 -2.44 -4.30
C ALA A 99 2.89 -2.87 -4.29
N ILE A 100 2.08 -2.36 -5.22
CA ILE A 100 0.67 -2.75 -5.36
C ILE A 100 0.54 -4.23 -5.71
N THR A 101 1.38 -4.71 -6.64
CA THR A 101 1.37 -6.11 -7.08
C THR A 101 1.72 -7.06 -5.93
N TYR A 102 2.80 -6.78 -5.20
CA TYR A 102 3.21 -7.59 -4.05
C TYR A 102 2.16 -7.56 -2.93
N ALA A 103 1.58 -6.39 -2.64
CA ALA A 103 0.54 -6.26 -1.64
C ALA A 103 -0.68 -7.14 -1.96
N ILE A 104 -1.10 -7.19 -3.22
CA ILE A 104 -2.24 -8.03 -3.66
C ILE A 104 -1.89 -9.51 -3.63
N LEU A 105 -0.77 -9.90 -4.25
CA LEU A 105 -0.37 -11.31 -4.36
C LEU A 105 -0.06 -11.95 -3.00
N ASN A 106 0.29 -11.16 -2.00
CA ASN A 106 0.57 -11.66 -0.65
C ASN A 106 -0.71 -12.00 0.14
N ILE A 107 -1.87 -11.46 -0.26
CA ILE A 107 -3.15 -11.64 0.48
C ILE A 107 -4.25 -12.32 -0.35
N ALA A 108 -4.08 -12.42 -1.66
CA ALA A 108 -5.11 -12.93 -2.57
C ALA A 108 -4.52 -13.93 -3.59
N GLY A 109 -5.19 -15.06 -3.74
CA GLY A 109 -4.86 -16.13 -4.68
C GLY A 109 -5.95 -16.40 -5.71
N ALA A 110 -5.72 -17.37 -6.58
CA ALA A 110 -6.69 -17.78 -7.60
C ALA A 110 -8.05 -18.15 -6.95
N GLY A 111 -9.13 -17.55 -7.43
CA GLY A 111 -10.48 -17.71 -6.88
C GLY A 111 -10.92 -16.62 -5.90
N ASP A 112 -9.99 -15.80 -5.39
CA ASP A 112 -10.34 -14.72 -4.48
C ASP A 112 -10.96 -13.51 -5.19
N HIS A 113 -11.66 -12.70 -4.39
CA HIS A 113 -12.41 -11.54 -4.86
C HIS A 113 -11.85 -10.24 -4.29
N ILE A 114 -11.38 -9.36 -5.17
CA ILE A 114 -10.85 -8.04 -4.79
C ILE A 114 -11.92 -6.98 -5.04
N VAL A 115 -12.19 -6.18 -4.02
CA VAL A 115 -13.13 -5.05 -4.10
C VAL A 115 -12.32 -3.75 -4.08
N ALA A 116 -12.49 -2.92 -5.11
CA ALA A 116 -11.72 -1.68 -5.24
C ALA A 116 -12.60 -0.48 -5.64
N SER A 117 -12.12 0.73 -5.31
CA SER A 117 -12.74 2.00 -5.70
C SER A 117 -12.65 2.19 -7.23
N PRO A 118 -13.59 2.90 -7.88
CA PRO A 118 -13.49 3.20 -9.31
C PRO A 118 -12.57 4.42 -9.55
N SER A 119 -12.24 5.17 -8.49
CA SER A 119 -11.40 6.37 -8.53
C SER A 119 -9.97 6.03 -8.11
N ILE A 120 -9.32 5.13 -8.86
CA ILE A 120 -7.93 4.72 -8.64
C ILE A 120 -7.06 5.33 -9.75
N TYR A 121 -5.77 5.53 -9.46
CA TYR A 121 -4.78 5.90 -10.47
C TYR A 121 -4.86 4.96 -11.70
N GLY A 122 -4.58 5.50 -12.89
CA GLY A 122 -4.86 4.83 -14.17
C GLY A 122 -4.16 3.48 -14.32
N GLU A 123 -2.85 3.42 -14.05
CA GLU A 123 -2.06 2.20 -14.21
C GLU A 123 -2.52 1.03 -13.31
N PRO A 124 -2.75 1.22 -12.00
CA PRO A 124 -3.36 0.19 -11.15
C PRO A 124 -4.76 -0.21 -11.63
N THR A 125 -5.56 0.73 -12.14
CA THR A 125 -6.88 0.41 -12.71
C THR A 125 -6.76 -0.51 -13.93
N THR A 126 -5.82 -0.23 -14.83
CA THR A 126 -5.53 -1.09 -15.99
C THR A 126 -5.02 -2.46 -15.53
N TYR A 127 -4.11 -2.51 -14.56
CA TYR A 127 -3.58 -3.75 -14.01
C TYR A 127 -4.67 -4.63 -13.38
N LEU A 128 -5.52 -4.05 -12.52
CA LEU A 128 -6.67 -4.72 -11.91
C LEU A 128 -7.65 -5.25 -12.96
N ASN A 129 -7.91 -4.49 -14.03
CA ASN A 129 -8.88 -4.87 -15.05
C ASN A 129 -8.35 -5.87 -16.10
N THR A 130 -7.04 -5.89 -16.36
CA THR A 130 -6.48 -6.64 -17.52
C THR A 130 -5.56 -7.79 -17.12
N ARG A 131 -4.73 -7.62 -16.07
CA ARG A 131 -3.68 -8.59 -15.70
C ARG A 131 -4.09 -9.52 -14.56
N LEU A 132 -4.94 -9.06 -13.65
CA LEU A 132 -5.42 -9.87 -12.53
C LEU A 132 -6.49 -10.93 -12.90
N PRO A 133 -7.39 -10.70 -13.88
CA PRO A 133 -8.31 -11.75 -14.32
C PRO A 133 -7.59 -12.95 -14.94
N THR A 134 -6.45 -12.71 -15.61
CA THR A 134 -5.60 -13.77 -16.17
C THR A 134 -4.94 -14.63 -15.11
N SER A 135 -4.76 -14.14 -13.87
CA SER A 135 -4.29 -14.93 -12.73
C SER A 135 -5.42 -15.58 -11.92
N ALA A 136 -6.61 -15.73 -12.51
CA ALA A 136 -7.82 -16.30 -11.88
C ALA A 136 -8.35 -15.54 -10.65
N LEU A 137 -7.96 -14.27 -10.47
CA LEU A 137 -8.49 -13.38 -9.43
C LEU A 137 -9.70 -12.60 -9.98
N LYS A 138 -10.77 -12.47 -9.18
CA LYS A 138 -12.00 -11.77 -9.61
C LYS A 138 -12.07 -10.37 -9.03
N LEU A 139 -12.16 -9.36 -9.91
CA LEU A 139 -12.30 -7.96 -9.50
C LEU A 139 -13.76 -7.51 -9.48
N ARG A 140 -14.14 -6.75 -8.45
CA ARG A 140 -15.37 -5.95 -8.43
C ARG A 140 -15.06 -4.51 -8.08
N LEU A 141 -15.24 -3.61 -9.04
CA LEU A 141 -15.22 -2.16 -8.76
C LEU A 141 -16.56 -1.75 -8.15
N LEU A 142 -16.53 -1.15 -6.97
CA LEU A 142 -17.74 -0.57 -6.38
C LEU A 142 -17.97 0.80 -7.00
N LYS A 143 -19.22 1.13 -7.30
CA LYS A 143 -19.57 2.53 -7.57
C LYS A 143 -19.52 3.25 -6.22
N THR A 144 -18.57 4.16 -6.04
CA THR A 144 -18.55 5.03 -4.87
C THR A 144 -19.89 5.74 -4.80
N ARG A 145 -20.62 5.54 -3.69
CA ARG A 145 -21.81 6.33 -3.42
C ARG A 145 -21.32 7.77 -3.31
N THR A 146 -21.75 8.63 -4.24
CA THR A 146 -21.89 10.04 -3.92
C THR A 146 -22.85 10.10 -2.74
N THR A 147 -22.32 10.11 -1.52
CA THR A 147 -23.08 10.59 -0.38
C THR A 147 -23.52 11.99 -0.77
N CYS A 148 -24.83 12.16 -1.01
CA CYS A 148 -25.48 13.45 -1.03
C CYS A 148 -25.18 14.11 0.32
N SER A 149 -24.05 14.82 0.39
CA SER A 149 -23.75 15.74 1.45
C SER A 149 -24.00 17.12 0.86
N ASN A 150 -25.05 17.76 1.37
CA ASN A 150 -25.17 19.19 1.29
C ASN A 150 -23.88 19.80 1.88
N GLY A 151 -23.20 20.65 1.11
CA GLY A 151 -22.14 21.52 1.63
C GLY A 151 -20.75 21.29 0.99
N ALA A 152 -20.53 22.01 -0.11
CA ALA A 152 -19.26 22.63 -0.53
C ALA A 152 -17.95 21.82 -0.52
N MET A 153 -17.44 21.51 -1.73
CA MET A 153 -16.18 22.09 -2.24
C MET A 153 -16.13 21.87 -3.77
N ARG A 154 -16.43 22.93 -4.53
CA ARG A 154 -16.27 22.95 -5.98
C ARG A 154 -14.80 23.22 -6.30
N PHE A 155 -14.07 22.23 -6.77
CA PHE A 155 -12.87 22.47 -7.58
C PHE A 155 -13.32 22.54 -9.04
N ALA A 156 -13.21 23.72 -9.64
CA ALA A 156 -13.44 23.94 -11.06
C ALA A 156 -12.11 23.78 -11.80
N PRO A 157 -11.96 22.80 -12.72
CA PRO A 157 -10.90 22.84 -13.70
C PRO A 157 -11.35 23.66 -14.91
N THR A 158 -10.57 24.69 -15.23
CA THR A 158 -10.65 25.47 -16.46
C THR A 158 -10.53 24.57 -17.69
N ARG A 159 -11.46 24.74 -18.63
CA ARG A 159 -11.43 24.13 -19.97
C ARG A 159 -10.18 24.56 -20.75
N ASN A 160 -9.45 23.58 -21.32
CA ASN A 160 -9.04 23.55 -22.73
C ASN A 160 -8.15 22.33 -23.08
N SER A 161 -8.68 21.39 -23.87
CA SER A 161 -8.07 20.87 -25.11
C SER A 161 -8.76 19.58 -25.53
N SER A 162 -9.04 19.53 -26.82
CA SER A 162 -9.93 18.62 -27.52
C SER A 162 -9.40 17.18 -27.52
N THR A 163 -10.20 16.24 -27.02
CA THR A 163 -10.27 14.84 -27.49
C THR A 163 -11.53 14.22 -26.90
N GLU A 164 -12.54 14.00 -27.74
CA GLU A 164 -13.80 13.34 -27.38
C GLU A 164 -13.57 11.85 -27.07
N LYS A 165 -14.00 11.41 -25.88
CA LYS A 165 -14.46 10.05 -25.60
C LYS A 165 -15.61 10.13 -24.57
N PRO A 166 -16.62 9.25 -24.65
CA PRO A 166 -17.95 9.54 -24.14
C PRO A 166 -17.98 9.43 -22.61
N TYR A 167 -17.99 10.58 -21.95
CA TYR A 167 -18.40 10.69 -20.56
C TYR A 167 -19.81 11.26 -20.51
N LEU A 168 -20.64 10.61 -19.68
CA LEU A 168 -22.06 10.88 -19.51
C LEU A 168 -22.41 12.37 -19.48
N THR A 169 -23.41 12.75 -20.26
CA THR A 169 -24.07 14.05 -20.22
C THR A 169 -24.73 14.26 -18.85
N PRO A 170 -24.55 15.42 -18.19
CA PRO A 170 -25.18 15.71 -16.90
C PRO A 170 -26.58 16.30 -17.16
N GLY A 171 -27.61 15.53 -16.84
CA GLY A 171 -28.99 15.98 -17.00
C GLY A 171 -29.99 14.88 -16.71
N THR A 172 -29.97 14.29 -15.52
CA THR A 172 -31.15 13.58 -15.03
C THR A 172 -31.37 13.97 -13.58
N MET A 173 -32.47 14.70 -13.41
CA MET A 173 -33.02 15.11 -12.14
C MET A 173 -33.14 13.93 -11.17
N CYS A 174 -32.92 14.22 -9.90
CA CYS A 174 -33.29 13.36 -8.79
C CYS A 174 -34.82 13.24 -8.76
N SER A 175 -35.38 12.27 -9.50
CA SER A 175 -36.78 11.88 -9.36
C SER A 175 -36.93 10.96 -8.16
N THR A 176 -37.87 11.34 -7.32
CA THR A 176 -38.39 10.66 -6.14
C THR A 176 -38.66 9.18 -6.38
N LEU A 177 -38.22 8.35 -5.43
CA LEU A 177 -38.60 6.95 -5.30
C LEU A 177 -40.11 6.85 -5.06
N SER A 178 -40.87 6.57 -6.12
CA SER A 178 -42.26 6.12 -6.04
C SER A 178 -42.26 4.59 -5.96
N LEU A 179 -42.56 4.04 -4.78
CA LEU A 179 -42.89 2.64 -4.59
C LEU A 179 -44.11 2.28 -5.45
N SER A 180 -43.92 1.40 -6.44
CA SER A 180 -45.00 0.79 -7.22
C SER A 180 -45.76 -0.24 -6.36
N PRO A 181 -47.10 -0.15 -6.21
CA PRO A 181 -47.88 -1.15 -5.48
C PRO A 181 -48.06 -2.43 -6.30
N ARG A 182 -47.82 -3.59 -5.66
CA ARG A 182 -48.07 -4.93 -6.20
C ARG A 182 -49.57 -5.11 -6.55
N SER A 183 -49.83 -5.80 -7.65
CA SER A 183 -51.16 -6.24 -8.09
C SER A 183 -51.83 -7.20 -7.08
N PRO A 184 -53.16 -7.18 -6.93
CA PRO A 184 -53.88 -8.09 -6.05
C PRO A 184 -54.08 -9.45 -6.72
N THR A 185 -53.70 -10.52 -6.03
CA THR A 185 -53.99 -11.91 -6.41
C THR A 185 -55.39 -12.27 -5.92
N THR A 186 -56.31 -12.52 -6.86
CA THR A 186 -57.68 -12.98 -6.59
C THR A 186 -57.66 -14.46 -6.19
N MET A 187 -58.22 -14.77 -5.01
CA MET A 187 -58.62 -16.12 -4.61
C MET A 187 -59.84 -16.57 -5.40
N ALA A 188 -59.83 -17.82 -5.88
CA ALA A 188 -61.04 -18.59 -6.17
C ALA A 188 -60.77 -20.07 -5.90
N PHE A 189 -61.37 -20.59 -4.82
CA PHE A 189 -61.73 -22.00 -4.66
C PHE A 189 -62.92 -22.31 -5.60
N PRO A 190 -63.08 -23.55 -6.09
CA PRO A 190 -63.61 -24.65 -5.27
C PRO A 190 -62.63 -25.82 -5.05
#